data_AF-A0A5E7TNN7-F1
#
_entry.id   AF-A0A5E7TNN7-F1
#
_cell.length_a   1.000
_cell.length_b   1.000
_cell.length_c   1.000
_cell.angle_alpha   90.00
_cell.angle_beta   90.00
_cell.angle_gamma   90.00
#
_symmetry.space_group_name_H-M   'P 1'
#
loop_
_entity.id
_entity.type
_entity.pdbx_description
1 polymer ?
#
loop_
_entity_poly.entity_id
_entity_poly.type
_entity_poly.pdbx_seq_one_letter_code
_entity_poly.pdbx_strand_id
1 'polypeptide(L)' 'MSLVIIGEAATKVMDRYPEFTAQNPQIPWRSMRGMRNRIAHGYFDINLDVVWETVQVALPELLTVLPTEQN' A
#
# COMPACT_ATOMS: atom_id res chain seq x y z
N MET A 1 -9.34 -7.24 6.60
CA MET A 1 -7.97 -7.01 7.14
C MET A 1 -6.87 -6.93 6.07
N SER A 2 -7.10 -7.32 4.81
CA SER A 2 -6.04 -7.40 3.77
C SER A 2 -5.32 -6.08 3.48
N LEU A 3 -6.04 -4.95 3.41
CA LEU A 3 -5.43 -3.63 3.17
C LEU A 3 -4.48 -3.19 4.30
N VAL A 4 -4.75 -3.60 5.54
CA VAL A 4 -3.87 -3.33 6.69
C VAL A 4 -2.56 -4.11 6.54
N ILE A 5 -2.62 -5.36 6.08
CA ILE A 5 -1.45 -6.21 5.86
C ILE A 5 -0.55 -5.62 4.77
N ILE A 6 -1.14 -5.14 3.66
CA ILE A 6 -0.39 -4.48 2.59
C ILE A 6 0.38 -3.27 3.11
N GLY A 7 -0.29 -2.41 3.89
CA GLY A 7 0.37 -1.23 4.47
C GLY A 7 1.44 -1.56 5.52
N GLU A 8 1.25 -2.62 6.30
CA GLU A 8 2.26 -3.12 7.24
C GLU A 8 3.49 -3.68 6.51
N ALA A 9 3.28 -4.44 5.44
CA ALA A 9 4.36 -4.97 4.61
C ALA A 9 5.15 -3.83 3.94
N ALA A 10 4.45 -2.84 3.35
CA ALA A 10 5.07 -1.65 2.78
C ALA A 10 5.91 -0.88 3.81
N THR A 11 5.39 -0.72 5.03
CA THR A 11 6.11 -0.06 6.13
C THR A 11 7.41 -0.81 6.46
N LYS A 12 7.36 -2.14 6.60
CA LYS A 12 8.54 -2.96 6.88
C LYS A 12 9.58 -2.89 5.77
N VAL A 13 9.17 -2.84 4.50
CA VAL A 13 10.09 -2.71 3.37
C VAL A 13 10.77 -1.34 3.39
N MET A 14 10.01 -0.27 3.58
CA MET A 14 10.56 1.09 3.69
C MET A 14 11.57 1.22 4.85
N ASP A 15 11.24 0.64 6.00
CA ASP A 15 12.08 0.77 7.21
C ASP A 15 13.36 -0.08 7.12
N ARG A 16 13.31 -1.23 6.45
CA ARG A 16 14.44 -2.18 6.35
C ARG A 16 15.30 -2.01 5.11
N TYR A 17 14.72 -1.52 4.02
CA TYR A 17 15.37 -1.40 2.70
C TYR A 17 15.11 -0.01 2.08
N PRO A 18 15.50 1.09 2.75
CA PRO A 18 15.18 2.44 2.29
C PRO A 18 15.75 2.73 0.89
N GLU A 19 16.96 2.24 0.57
CA GLU A 19 17.59 2.41 -0.74
C GLU A 19 16.77 1.74 -1.86
N PHE A 20 16.25 0.53 -1.61
CA PHE A 20 15.39 -0.17 -2.56
C PHE A 20 14.11 0.62 -2.85
N THR A 21 13.49 1.20 -1.81
CA THR A 21 12.29 2.02 -2.02
C THR A 21 12.59 3.33 -2.75
N ALA A 22 13.78 3.92 -2.54
CA ALA A 22 14.22 5.11 -3.25
C ALA A 22 14.50 4.82 -4.74
N GLN A 23 14.98 3.62 -5.06
CA GLN A 23 15.19 3.16 -6.44
C GLN A 23 13.90 2.72 -7.13
N ASN A 24 12.83 2.46 -6.39
CA ASN A 24 11.52 2.06 -6.93
C ASN A 24 10.42 3.07 -6.56
N PRO A 25 10.52 4.34 -7.01
CA PRO A 25 9.55 5.39 -6.66
C PRO A 25 8.18 5.22 -7.33
N GLN A 26 8.08 4.39 -8.38
CA GLN A 26 6.82 4.06 -9.06
C GLN A 26 5.87 3.25 -8.18
N ILE A 27 6.39 2.58 -7.14
CA ILE A 27 5.57 1.84 -6.19
C ILE A 27 5.08 2.81 -5.10
N PRO A 28 3.76 2.90 -4.80
CA PRO A 28 3.19 3.88 -3.90
C PRO A 28 3.37 3.53 -2.40
N TRP A 29 4.62 3.34 -1.96
CA TRP A 29 4.99 2.88 -0.61
C TRP A 29 4.32 3.68 0.51
N ARG A 30 4.40 5.02 0.44
CA ARG A 30 3.84 5.94 1.44
C ARG A 30 2.32 5.86 1.50
N SER A 31 1.66 5.72 0.35
CA SER A 31 0.19 5.60 0.28
C SER A 31 -0.27 4.30 0.92
N MET A 32 0.42 3.18 0.67
CA MET A 32 0.12 1.89 1.32
C MET A 32 0.28 1.99 2.85
N ARG A 33 1.35 2.60 3.34
CA ARG A 33 1.54 2.87 4.78
C ARG A 33 0.43 3.76 5.36
N GLY A 34 0.04 4.82 4.64
CA GLY A 34 -1.03 5.73 5.05
C GLY A 34 -2.39 5.03 5.16
N MET A 35 -2.69 4.11 4.25
CA MET A 35 -3.93 3.33 4.27
C MET A 35 -4.08 2.47 5.52
N ARG A 36 -3.00 1.81 5.96
CA ARG A 36 -2.97 1.08 7.25
C ARG A 36 -3.36 2.00 8.39
N ASN A 37 -2.78 3.19 8.47
CA ASN A 37 -3.07 4.14 9.55
C ASN A 37 -4.55 4.56 9.54
N ARG A 38 -5.12 4.81 8.36
CA ARG A 38 -6.52 5.23 8.20
C ARG A 38 -7.53 4.15 8.60
N ILE A 39 -7.26 2.89 8.24
CA ILE A 39 -8.12 1.75 8.60
C ILE A 39 -7.97 1.39 10.09
N ALA A 40 -6.77 1.54 10.66
CA ALA A 40 -6.51 1.20 12.05
C ALA A 40 -7.06 2.21 13.06
N HIS A 41 -7.26 3.48 12.66
CA HIS A 41 -7.61 4.59 13.59
C HIS A 41 -9.04 5.13 13.47
N GLY A 42 -9.95 4.54 12.69
CA GLY A 42 -11.31 5.09 12.61
C GLY A 42 -12.35 4.17 12.00
N TYR A 43 -12.90 3.21 12.76
CA TYR A 43 -14.01 2.37 12.28
C TYR A 43 -15.27 3.20 11.91
N PHE A 44 -15.43 4.40 12.47
CA PHE A 44 -16.54 5.32 12.17
C PHE A 44 -16.22 6.42 11.13
N ASP A 45 -14.94 6.64 10.79
CA ASP A 45 -14.47 7.71 9.88
C ASP A 45 -13.79 7.16 8.61
N ILE A 46 -13.88 5.85 8.37
CA ILE A 46 -13.41 5.27 7.11
C ILE A 46 -14.36 5.74 6.00
N ASN A 47 -13.82 6.58 5.11
CA ASN A 47 -14.47 6.90 3.85
C ASN A 47 -14.46 5.64 2.96
N LEU A 48 -15.65 5.04 2.78
CA LEU A 48 -15.82 3.82 1.99
C LEU A 48 -15.59 4.04 0.50
N ASP A 49 -15.78 5.25 -0.03
CA ASP A 49 -15.47 5.57 -1.43
C ASP A 49 -13.96 5.43 -1.67
N VAL A 50 -13.14 5.86 -0.71
CA VAL A 50 -11.67 5.69 -0.78
C VAL A 50 -11.29 4.20 -0.73
N VAL A 51 -11.97 3.41 0.11
CA VAL A 51 -11.72 1.96 0.17
C VAL A 51 -12.11 1.31 -1.16
N TRP A 52 -13.26 1.69 -1.72
CA TRP A 52 -13.75 1.17 -2.99
C TRP A 52 -12.81 1.53 -4.15
N GLU A 53 -12.43 2.81 -4.27
CA GLU A 53 -11.45 3.28 -5.26
C GLU A 53 -10.11 2.56 -5.13
N THR A 54 -9.64 2.33 -3.91
CA THR A 54 -8.40 1.57 -3.67
C THR A 54 -8.49 0.18 -4.28
N VAL A 55 -9.60 -0.53 -4.05
CA VAL A 55 -9.77 -1.89 -4.55
C VAL A 55 -9.93 -1.92 -6.06
N GLN A 56 -10.66 -0.96 -6.63
CA GLN A 56 -10.99 -0.94 -8.06
C GLN A 56 -9.89 -0.33 -8.94
N VAL A 57 -9.06 0.56 -8.40
CA VAL A 57 -8.10 1.37 -9.18
C VAL A 57 -6.69 1.18 -8.65
N ALA A 58 -6.43 1.56 -7.41
CA ALA A 58 -5.07 1.63 -6.88
C ALA A 58 -4.39 0.24 -6.78
N LEU A 59 -5.14 -0.81 -6.42
CA LEU A 59 -4.61 -2.17 -6.36
C LEU A 59 -4.28 -2.74 -7.75
N PRO A 60 -5.16 -2.66 -8.77
CA PRO A 60 -4.80 -3.01 -10.14
C PRO A 60 -3.56 -2.27 -10.65
N GLU A 61 -3.47 -0.95 -10.43
CA GLU A 61 -2.31 -0.17 -10.83
C GLU A 61 -1.03 -0.62 -10.11
N LEU A 62 -1.11 -0.87 -8.80
CA LEU A 62 0.00 -1.40 -8.01
C LEU A 62 0.54 -2.70 -8.62
N LEU A 63 -0.34 -3.62 -9.03
CA LEU A 63 0.08 -4.89 -9.63
C LEU A 63 0.88 -4.72 -10.93
N THR A 64 0.63 -3.66 -11.70
CA THR A 64 1.38 -3.40 -12.94
C THR A 64 2.82 -2.92 -12.72
N VAL A 65 3.10 -2.37 -11.53
CA VAL A 65 4.42 -1.81 -11.20
C VAL A 65 5.21 -2.67 -10.22
N LEU A 66 4.58 -3.67 -9.61
CA LEU A 66 5.27 -4.63 -8.78
C LEU A 66 6.14 -5.55 -9.65
N PRO A 67 7.37 -5.87 -9.20
CA PRO A 67 8.17 -6.87 -9.87
C PRO A 67 7.38 -8.18 -9.92
N THR A 68 7.18 -8.72 -11.12
CA THR A 68 6.71 -10.10 -11.26
C THR A 68 7.83 -11.03 -10.82
N GLU A 69 7.53 -12.01 -9.98
CA GLU A 69 8.44 -13.11 -9.65
C GLU A 69 8.96 -13.72 -10.97
N GLN A 70 10.23 -13.47 -11.30
CA GLN A 70 10.94 -14.29 -12.26
C GLN A 70 11.38 -15.53 -11.47
N ASN A 71 10.71 -16.66 -11.72
CA ASN A 71 11.17 -17.97 -11.25
C ASN A 71 12.62 -18.23 -11.67
#